data_AF-A0A841QJ13-F1
#
_entry.id   AF-A0A841QJ13-F1
#
_cell.length_a   1.000
_cell.length_b   1.000
_cell.length_c   1.000
_cell.angle_alpha   90.00
_cell.angle_beta   90.00
_cell.angle_gamma   90.00
#
_symmetry.space_group_name_H-M   'P 1'
#
loop_
_entity.id
_entity.type
_entity.pdbx_description
1 polymer ?
#
loop_
_entity_poly.entity_id
_entity_poly.type
_entity_poly.pdbx_seq_one_letter_code
_entity_poly.pdbx_strand_id
1 'polypeptide(L)'
;MFFLKSLPTRNVLIEYKKRFPNMDIEAVESALNLLRQASLLERHLDAYFSTQGLSQLRFLILIVLDRENRKASLKSSDIADRLDISRPVMTRTIQALEKAKAVRISEDEFDGRAKVVSLTDCGRSILYNSLPGYYDIIRDFMERNRDSTVS
;
A
#
# COMPACT_ATOMS: atom_id res chain seq x y z
N MET A 1 -4.09 4.31 8.29
CA MET A 1 -3.62 5.41 9.16
C MET A 1 -3.99 5.19 10.63
N PHE A 2 -2.99 5.13 11.49
CA PHE A 2 -3.12 5.03 12.95
C PHE A 2 -2.88 6.42 13.58
N PHE A 3 -3.79 6.86 14.45
CA PHE A 3 -3.89 8.27 14.84
C PHE A 3 -3.20 8.61 16.17
N LEU A 4 -2.84 7.62 17.00
CA LEU A 4 -2.16 7.88 18.26
C LEU A 4 -0.73 8.36 17.99
N LYS A 5 -0.43 9.61 18.37
CA LYS A 5 0.92 10.19 18.24
C LYS A 5 1.88 9.63 19.28
N SER A 6 1.40 9.47 20.52
CA SER A 6 2.10 8.87 21.65
C SER A 6 1.40 7.59 22.07
N LEU A 7 2.18 6.53 22.32
CA LEU A 7 1.65 5.27 22.81
C LEU A 7 1.44 5.34 24.33
N PRO A 8 0.46 4.60 24.88
CA PRO A 8 0.31 4.47 26.32
C PRO A 8 1.61 3.92 26.92
N THR A 9 2.02 4.48 28.06
CA THR A 9 3.17 3.97 28.79
C THR A 9 2.85 2.61 29.38
N ARG A 10 3.87 1.82 29.67
CA ARG A 10 3.72 0.52 30.33
C ARG A 10 2.91 0.59 31.64
N ASN A 11 3.07 1.67 32.40
CA ASN A 11 2.29 1.90 33.63
C ASN A 11 0.78 2.03 33.33
N VAL A 12 0.40 2.73 32.26
CA VAL A 12 -1.01 2.82 31.84
C VAL A 12 -1.55 1.43 31.48
N LEU A 13 -0.75 0.60 30.78
CA LEU A 13 -1.14 -0.77 30.43
C LEU A 13 -1.28 -1.66 31.69
N ILE A 14 -0.40 -1.52 32.67
CA ILE A 14 -0.50 -2.22 33.97
C ILE A 14 -1.81 -1.85 34.69
N GLU A 15 -2.17 -0.57 34.71
CA GLU A 15 -3.45 -0.13 35.30
C GLU A 15 -4.65 -0.73 34.57
N TYR A 16 -4.62 -0.80 33.23
CA TYR A 16 -5.69 -1.47 32.47
C TYR A 16 -5.77 -2.97 32.73
N LYS A 17 -4.64 -3.66 32.93
CA LYS A 17 -4.64 -5.09 33.26
C LYS A 17 -5.35 -5.40 34.57
N LYS A 18 -5.32 -4.49 35.55
CA LYS A 18 -6.10 -4.65 36.80
C LYS A 18 -7.61 -4.75 36.52
N ARG A 19 -8.11 -3.98 35.54
CA ARG A 19 -9.52 -4.00 35.13
C ARG A 19 -9.83 -5.11 34.12
N PHE A 20 -8.86 -5.50 33.32
CA PHE A 20 -8.97 -6.53 32.28
C PHE A 20 -7.88 -7.60 32.49
N PRO A 21 -8.07 -8.55 33.42
CA PRO A 21 -7.00 -9.48 33.84
C PRO A 21 -6.43 -10.36 32.73
N ASN A 22 -7.23 -10.67 31.70
CA ASN A 22 -6.84 -11.48 30.55
C ASN A 22 -6.00 -10.70 29.52
N MET A 23 -5.77 -9.40 29.72
CA MET A 23 -4.97 -8.60 28.80
C MET A 23 -3.49 -8.99 28.88
N ASP A 24 -2.89 -9.24 27.71
CA ASP A 24 -1.45 -9.39 27.55
C ASP A 24 -0.83 -8.01 27.23
N ILE A 25 0.01 -7.53 28.14
CA ILE A 25 0.64 -6.21 28.03
C ILE A 25 1.65 -6.20 26.89
N GLU A 26 2.46 -7.26 26.75
CA GLU A 26 3.53 -7.32 25.74
C GLU A 26 2.94 -7.37 24.33
N ALA A 27 1.86 -8.16 24.16
CA ALA A 27 1.16 -8.25 22.89
C ALA A 27 0.55 -6.90 22.48
N VAL A 28 -0.09 -6.19 23.43
CA VAL A 28 -0.68 -4.86 23.18
C VAL A 28 0.40 -3.84 22.87
N GLU A 29 1.47 -3.79 23.65
CA GLU A 29 2.59 -2.86 23.44
C GLU A 29 3.24 -3.09 22.07
N SER A 30 3.51 -4.34 21.70
CA SER A 30 4.07 -4.71 20.40
C SER A 30 3.15 -4.32 19.24
N ALA A 31 1.85 -4.61 19.35
CA ALA A 31 0.87 -4.28 18.31
C ALA A 31 0.74 -2.77 18.11
N LEU A 32 0.70 -2.00 19.20
CA LEU A 32 0.61 -0.53 19.12
C LEU A 32 1.86 0.08 18.50
N ASN A 33 3.05 -0.44 18.82
CA ASN A 33 4.30 -0.05 18.18
C ASN A 33 4.28 -0.37 16.68
N LEU A 34 3.89 -1.58 16.30
CA LEU A 34 3.78 -1.98 14.89
C LEU A 34 2.82 -1.07 14.11
N LEU A 35 1.62 -0.81 14.64
CA LEU A 35 0.64 0.09 14.02
C LEU A 35 1.18 1.52 13.88
N ARG A 36 1.92 2.00 14.88
CA ARG A 36 2.54 3.33 14.86
C ARG A 36 3.61 3.45 13.77
N GLN A 37 4.46 2.44 13.64
CA GLN A 37 5.53 2.40 12.65
C GLN A 37 4.98 2.24 11.23
N ALA A 38 4.06 1.30 11.02
CA ALA A 38 3.39 1.13 9.74
C ALA A 38 2.74 2.44 9.26
N SER A 39 2.02 3.14 10.15
CA SER A 39 1.40 4.42 9.79
C SER A 39 2.39 5.56 9.54
N LEU A 40 3.63 5.51 10.05
CA LEU A 40 4.68 6.46 9.68
C LEU A 40 5.21 6.19 8.29
N LEU A 41 5.51 4.92 8.00
CA LEU A 41 5.97 4.52 6.69
C LEU A 41 4.93 4.85 5.60
N GLU A 42 3.66 4.53 5.84
CA GLU A 42 2.54 4.91 4.95
C GLU A 42 2.56 6.41 4.64
N ARG A 43 2.73 7.28 5.65
CA ARG A 43 2.79 8.74 5.44
C ARG A 43 3.98 9.18 4.59
N HIS A 44 5.16 8.58 4.77
CA HIS A 44 6.33 8.91 3.97
C HIS A 44 6.13 8.48 2.51
N LEU A 45 5.55 7.30 2.29
CA LEU A 45 5.23 6.80 0.95
C LEU A 45 4.14 7.66 0.27
N ASP A 46 3.07 8.00 0.98
CA ASP A 46 2.01 8.87 0.46
C ASP A 46 2.56 10.24 0.07
N ALA A 47 3.40 10.85 0.91
CA ALA A 47 4.04 12.12 0.61
C ALA A 47 4.90 12.03 -0.66
N TYR A 48 5.72 10.98 -0.76
CA TYR A 48 6.56 10.73 -1.93
C TYR A 48 5.75 10.59 -3.22
N PHE A 49 4.73 9.71 -3.25
CA PHE A 49 3.92 9.53 -4.45
C PHE A 49 3.17 10.80 -4.83
N SER A 50 2.69 11.56 -3.84
CA SER A 50 2.03 12.85 -4.07
C SER A 50 2.93 13.84 -4.80
N THR A 51 4.24 13.90 -4.48
CA THR A 51 5.20 14.76 -5.21
C THR A 51 5.34 14.41 -6.70
N GLN A 52 4.97 13.18 -7.09
CA GLN A 52 5.02 12.69 -8.46
C GLN A 52 3.64 12.70 -9.15
N GLY A 53 2.61 13.26 -8.50
CA GLY A 53 1.23 13.23 -9.01
C GLY A 53 0.62 11.82 -9.01
N LEU A 54 1.19 10.89 -8.25
CA LEU A 54 0.77 9.50 -8.13
C LEU A 54 0.14 9.27 -6.75
N SER A 55 -0.68 8.23 -6.61
CA SER A 55 -1.11 7.75 -5.29
C SER A 55 -0.53 6.36 -5.02
N GLN A 56 -0.38 5.99 -3.75
CA GLN A 56 0.11 4.67 -3.38
C GLN A 56 -0.74 3.55 -4.01
N LEU A 57 -2.07 3.67 -4.00
CA LEU A 57 -2.94 2.68 -4.63
C LEU A 57 -2.71 2.57 -6.15
N ARG A 58 -2.54 3.69 -6.86
CA ARG A 58 -2.23 3.68 -8.29
C ARG A 58 -0.89 3.01 -8.56
N PHE A 59 0.13 3.33 -7.77
CA PHE A 59 1.44 2.70 -7.82
C PHE A 59 1.35 1.18 -7.61
N LEU A 60 0.60 0.72 -6.60
CA LEU A 60 0.43 -0.71 -6.32
C LEU A 60 -0.29 -1.46 -7.46
N ILE A 61 -1.28 -0.84 -8.11
CA ILE A 61 -1.89 -1.40 -9.32
C ILE A 61 -0.86 -1.57 -10.44
N LEU A 62 0.02 -0.58 -10.65
CA LEU A 62 1.09 -0.70 -11.65
C LEU A 62 2.05 -1.84 -11.30
N ILE A 63 2.43 -2.01 -10.03
CA ILE A 63 3.23 -3.18 -9.58
C ILE A 63 2.50 -4.49 -9.88
N VAL A 64 1.22 -4.60 -9.56
CA VAL A 64 0.44 -5.82 -9.78
C VAL A 64 0.40 -6.19 -11.26
N LEU A 65 0.22 -5.20 -12.14
CA LEU A 65 0.22 -5.40 -13.59
C LEU A 65 1.61 -5.68 -14.15
N ASP A 66 2.66 -5.06 -13.60
CA ASP A 66 4.04 -5.23 -14.06
C ASP A 66 4.62 -6.61 -13.75
N ARG A 67 4.18 -7.22 -12.65
CA ARG A 67 4.54 -8.57 -12.24
C ARG A 67 3.98 -9.65 -13.16
N GLU A 68 2.96 -9.33 -13.94
CA GLU A 68 2.48 -10.21 -14.98
C GLU A 68 3.42 -10.18 -16.19
N ASN A 69 3.45 -11.25 -16.98
CA ASN A 69 4.21 -11.27 -18.23
C ASN A 69 3.83 -10.04 -19.09
N ARG A 70 4.80 -9.41 -19.78
CA ARG A 70 4.59 -8.12 -20.49
C ARG A 70 3.41 -8.07 -21.48
N LYS A 71 2.90 -9.22 -21.92
CA LYS A 71 1.75 -9.34 -22.83
C LYS A 71 0.42 -9.69 -22.13
N ALA A 72 0.44 -9.92 -20.82
CA ALA A 72 -0.71 -10.33 -20.06
C ALA A 72 -1.56 -9.11 -19.64
N SER A 73 -2.86 -9.33 -19.63
CA SER A 73 -3.86 -8.41 -19.09
C SER A 73 -4.59 -9.10 -17.95
N LEU A 74 -4.99 -8.34 -16.94
CA LEU A 74 -5.75 -8.86 -15.80
C LEU A 74 -7.19 -8.34 -15.83
N LYS A 75 -8.15 -9.16 -15.41
CA LYS A 75 -9.50 -8.65 -15.15
C LYS A 75 -9.44 -7.67 -13.98
N SER A 76 -10.27 -6.63 -14.03
CA SER A 76 -10.34 -5.66 -12.92
C SER A 76 -10.72 -6.30 -11.59
N SER A 77 -11.49 -7.40 -11.60
CA SER A 77 -11.80 -8.22 -10.42
C SER A 77 -10.54 -8.81 -9.81
N ASP A 78 -9.67 -9.38 -10.65
CA ASP A 78 -8.50 -10.10 -10.19
C ASP A 78 -7.47 -9.14 -9.58
N ILE A 79 -7.40 -7.91 -10.12
CA ILE A 79 -6.59 -6.84 -9.52
C ILE A 79 -7.18 -6.44 -8.15
N ALA A 80 -8.51 -6.39 -8.01
CA ALA A 80 -9.16 -5.98 -6.76
C ALA A 80 -8.93 -7.03 -5.66
N ASP A 81 -9.05 -8.31 -6.02
CA ASP A 81 -8.81 -9.44 -5.11
C ASP A 81 -7.35 -9.47 -4.61
N ARG A 82 -6.40 -8.92 -5.36
CA ARG A 82 -4.99 -8.80 -4.98
C ARG A 82 -4.66 -7.59 -4.11
N LEU A 83 -5.52 -6.58 -4.04
CA LEU A 83 -5.24 -5.30 -3.37
C LEU A 83 -6.18 -5.01 -2.19
N ASP A 84 -7.09 -5.93 -1.87
CA ASP A 84 -8.09 -5.81 -0.79
C ASP A 84 -8.84 -4.47 -0.81
N ILE A 85 -9.28 -4.07 -2.01
CA ILE A 85 -10.07 -2.85 -2.20
C ILE A 85 -11.44 -3.14 -2.82
N SER A 86 -12.41 -2.29 -2.48
CA SER A 86 -13.76 -2.42 -3.04
C SER A 86 -13.78 -2.20 -4.55
N ARG A 87 -14.70 -2.90 -5.24
CA ARG A 87 -14.89 -2.76 -6.69
C ARG A 87 -15.11 -1.30 -7.16
N PRO A 88 -15.91 -0.46 -6.47
CA PRO A 88 -16.06 0.94 -6.87
C PRO A 88 -14.74 1.73 -6.81
N VAL A 89 -13.91 1.49 -5.79
CA VAL A 89 -12.58 2.11 -5.67
C VAL A 89 -11.67 1.62 -6.80
N MET A 90 -11.70 0.33 -7.10
CA MET A 90 -10.91 -0.24 -8.20
C MET A 90 -11.27 0.38 -9.55
N THR A 91 -12.55 0.40 -9.91
CA THR A 91 -13.03 0.97 -11.18
C THR A 91 -12.60 2.42 -11.35
N ARG A 92 -12.80 3.27 -10.32
CA ARG A 92 -12.40 4.68 -10.36
C ARG A 92 -10.88 4.83 -10.52
N THR A 93 -10.12 3.96 -9.87
CA THR A 93 -8.65 4.03 -9.91
C THR A 93 -8.10 3.61 -11.27
N ILE A 94 -8.63 2.53 -11.87
CA ILE A 94 -8.27 2.10 -13.23
C ILE A 94 -8.64 3.19 -14.25
N GLN A 95 -9.84 3.78 -14.16
CA GLN A 95 -10.25 4.87 -15.05
C GLN A 95 -9.30 6.08 -14.97
N ALA A 96 -8.84 6.43 -13.76
CA ALA A 96 -7.87 7.50 -13.58
C ALA A 96 -6.50 7.16 -14.19
N LEU A 97 -6.05 5.90 -14.05
CA LEU A 97 -4.81 5.41 -14.67
C LEU A 97 -4.92 5.38 -16.21
N GLU A 98 -6.07 5.00 -16.75
CA GLU A 98 -6.33 5.01 -18.19
C GLU A 98 -6.31 6.44 -18.74
N LYS A 99 -6.96 7.39 -18.05
CA LYS A 99 -6.90 8.82 -18.40
C LYS A 99 -5.47 9.36 -18.39
N ALA A 100 -4.64 8.86 -17.47
CA ALA A 100 -3.21 9.17 -17.40
C ALA A 100 -2.36 8.40 -18.43
N LYS A 101 -2.97 7.59 -19.30
CA LYS A 101 -2.33 6.69 -20.27
C LYS A 101 -1.39 5.67 -19.65
N ALA A 102 -1.49 5.41 -18.35
CA ALA A 102 -0.65 4.44 -17.66
C ALA A 102 -1.10 3.00 -17.92
N VAL A 103 -2.41 2.79 -18.06
CA VAL A 103 -3.01 1.49 -18.41
C VAL A 103 -3.91 1.62 -19.64
N ARG A 104 -4.21 0.49 -20.27
CA ARG A 104 -5.24 0.37 -21.30
C ARG A 104 -6.32 -0.60 -20.82
N ILE A 105 -7.58 -0.22 -20.99
CA ILE A 105 -8.72 -1.12 -20.79
C ILE A 105 -9.17 -1.65 -22.14
N SER A 106 -9.41 -2.96 -22.24
CA SER A 106 -10.00 -3.60 -23.41
C SER A 106 -11.06 -4.61 -23.02
N GLU A 107 -11.87 -5.02 -23.98
CA GLU A 107 -12.77 -6.17 -23.81
C GLU A 107 -11.94 -7.46 -23.74
N ASP A 108 -12.40 -8.40 -22.92
CA ASP A 108 -11.82 -9.75 -22.86
C ASP A 108 -12.23 -10.52 -24.13
N GLU A 109 -11.25 -11.08 -24.84
CA GLU A 109 -11.49 -11.82 -26.09
C GLU A 109 -12.30 -13.11 -25.90
N PHE A 110 -12.34 -13.65 -24.68
CA PHE A 110 -13.08 -14.88 -24.34
C PHE A 110 -14.44 -14.59 -23.68
N ASP A 111 -14.58 -13.44 -23.05
CA ASP A 111 -15.82 -12.98 -22.42
C ASP A 111 -16.01 -11.49 -22.69
N GLY A 112 -16.59 -11.13 -23.84
CA GLY A 112 -16.73 -9.73 -24.28
C GLY A 112 -17.50 -8.79 -23.32
N ARG A 113 -18.07 -9.31 -22.22
CA ARG A 113 -18.64 -8.50 -21.14
C ARG A 113 -17.63 -8.13 -20.06
N ALA A 114 -16.55 -8.90 -19.92
CA ALA A 114 -15.47 -8.66 -18.99
C ALA A 114 -14.47 -7.63 -19.55
N LYS A 115 -13.97 -6.77 -18.66
CA LYS A 115 -12.92 -5.80 -18.99
C LYS A 115 -11.59 -6.27 -18.43
N VAL A 116 -10.58 -6.26 -19.30
CA VAL A 116 -9.20 -6.54 -18.93
C VAL A 116 -8.36 -5.27 -18.97
N VAL A 117 -7.34 -5.22 -18.13
CA VAL A 117 -6.45 -4.08 -17.95
C VAL A 117 -5.03 -4.53 -18.25
N SER A 118 -4.34 -3.76 -19.09
CA SER A 118 -2.94 -3.99 -19.44
C SER A 118 -2.09 -2.77 -19.10
N LEU A 119 -0.85 -3.01 -18.70
CA LEU A 119 0.14 -1.97 -18.46
C LEU A 119 0.70 -1.45 -19.79
N THR A 120 0.73 -0.13 -19.97
CA THR A 120 1.35 0.50 -21.15
C THR A 120 2.82 0.80 -20.91
N ASP A 121 3.56 1.16 -21.97
CA ASP A 121 4.94 1.65 -21.84
C ASP A 121 5.04 2.95 -21.01
N CYS A 122 4.02 3.81 -21.09
CA CYS A 122 3.92 5.01 -20.26
C CYS A 122 3.76 4.64 -18.79
N GLY A 123 2.85 3.71 -18.47
CA GLY A 123 2.65 3.21 -17.10
C GLY A 123 3.89 2.53 -16.54
N ARG A 124 4.60 1.74 -17.37
CA ARG A 124 5.87 1.12 -17.00
C ARG A 124 6.95 2.16 -16.71
N SER A 125 7.03 3.22 -17.51
CA SER A 125 7.95 4.34 -17.28
C SER A 125 7.65 5.06 -15.96
N ILE A 126 6.36 5.33 -15.67
CA ILE A 126 5.92 5.90 -14.39
C ILE A 126 6.36 5.01 -13.22
N LEU A 127 6.10 3.71 -13.32
CA LEU A 127 6.49 2.73 -12.30
C LEU A 127 8.01 2.73 -12.08
N TYR A 128 8.80 2.57 -13.14
CA TYR A 128 10.25 2.45 -13.04
C TYR A 128 10.92 3.72 -12.55
N ASN A 129 10.38 4.89 -12.86
CA ASN A 129 10.84 6.16 -12.29
C ASN A 129 10.49 6.30 -10.80
N SER A 130 9.41 5.66 -10.34
CA SER A 130 8.96 5.71 -8.95
C SER A 130 9.71 4.73 -8.04
N LEU A 131 10.19 3.60 -8.57
CA LEU A 131 10.79 2.50 -7.80
C LEU A 131 12.04 2.89 -6.99
N PRO A 132 13.02 3.65 -7.51
CA PRO A 132 14.22 3.99 -6.75
C PRO A 132 13.92 4.71 -5.43
N GLY A 133 13.14 5.80 -5.48
CA GLY A 133 12.77 6.54 -4.26
C GLY A 133 11.85 5.74 -3.33
N TYR A 134 11.00 4.87 -3.86
CA TYR A 134 10.21 3.94 -3.05
C TYR A 134 11.11 3.01 -2.23
N TYR A 135 12.15 2.43 -2.85
CA TYR A 135 13.11 1.57 -2.16
C TYR A 135 13.98 2.33 -1.17
N ASP A 136 14.44 3.54 -1.52
CA ASP A 136 15.23 4.39 -0.61
C ASP A 136 14.44 4.72 0.65
N ILE A 137 13.16 5.12 0.53
CA ILE A 137 12.31 5.42 1.68
C ILE A 137 12.14 4.20 2.59
N ILE A 138 11.93 3.02 2.02
CA ILE A 138 11.78 1.77 2.80
C ILE A 138 13.09 1.45 3.51
N ARG A 139 14.23 1.48 2.80
CA ARG A 139 15.55 1.22 3.39
C ARG A 139 15.81 2.17 4.56
N ASP A 140 15.73 3.48 4.31
CA ASP A 140 16.04 4.51 5.31
C ASP A 140 15.10 4.41 6.52
N PHE A 141 13.83 4.10 6.30
CA PHE A 141 12.88 3.89 7.39
C PHE A 141 13.23 2.66 8.22
N MET A 142 13.55 1.54 7.58
CA MET A 142 13.88 0.29 8.28
C MET A 142 15.22 0.39 9.04
N GLU A 143 16.22 1.07 8.48
CA GLU A 143 17.51 1.29 9.14
C GLU A 143 17.35 2.11 10.43
N ARG A 144 16.65 3.27 10.36
CA ARG A 144 16.42 4.12 11.54
C ARG A 144 15.64 3.42 12.66
N ASN A 145 14.72 2.52 12.30
CA ASN A 145 13.93 1.78 13.28
C ASN A 145 14.65 0.54 13.82
N ARG A 146 15.70 0.06 13.15
CA ARG A 146 16.53 -1.05 13.65
C ARG A 146 17.31 -0.64 14.90
N ASP A 147 17.84 0.58 14.91
CA ASP A 147 18.59 1.14 16.02
C ASP A 147 17.73 1.48 17.25
N SER A 148 16.41 1.57 17.07
CA SER A 148 15.44 1.87 18.15
C SER A 148 15.00 0.63 18.95
N THR A 149 15.37 -0.58 18.51
CA THR A 149 14.97 -1.84 19.17
C THR A 149 16.04 -2.38 20.14
N VAL A 150 17.14 -1.64 20.35
CA VAL A 150 18.31 -2.07 21.15
C VAL A 150 18.57 -1.15 22.35
N SER A 151 17.55 -0.49 22.91
CA SER A 151 17.69 0.27 24.17
C SER A 151 16.47 0.12 25.06
#